data_AF-A0A7J3DBC1-F1
#
_entry.id   AF-A0A7J3DBC1-F1
#
_cell.length_a   1.000
_cell.length_b   1.000
_cell.length_c   1.000
_cell.angle_alpha   90.00
_cell.angle_beta   90.00
_cell.angle_gamma   90.00
#
_symmetry.space_group_name_H-M   'P 1'
#
loop_
_entity.id
_entity.type
_entity.pdbx_description
1 polymer ?
#
loop_
_entity_poly.entity_id
_entity_poly.type
_entity_poly.pdbx_seq_one_letter_code
_entity_poly.pdbx_strand_id
1 'polypeptide(L)'
;MKLKVSRVTLLKELKTLAAKGYVKVENDPKHKQRKLFRLCEELHRVIEDLKSIEQKVLDNPIHHLSDFLLFYYEKIRDLKDEWTKDFVRYRLRRDLDKALQKMEERL
;
A
#
# COMPACT_ATOMS: atom_id res chain seq x y z
N MET A 1 15.60 -8.63 4.51
CA MET A 1 15.29 -8.84 5.95
C MET A 1 13.77 -8.86 6.13
N LYS A 2 13.13 -10.00 6.43
CA LYS A 2 11.69 -10.01 6.79
C LYS A 2 11.56 -9.42 8.20
N LEU A 3 11.24 -8.14 8.30
CA LEU A 3 10.92 -7.51 9.60
C LEU A 3 9.71 -8.24 10.19
N LYS A 4 9.95 -9.13 11.16
CA LYS A 4 8.88 -9.82 11.89
C LYS A 4 8.28 -8.83 12.87
N VAL A 5 7.19 -8.18 12.47
CA VAL A 5 6.40 -7.31 13.34
C VAL A 5 5.78 -8.17 14.45
N SER A 6 5.95 -7.76 15.70
CA SER A 6 5.35 -8.48 16.83
C SER A 6 3.82 -8.46 16.74
N ARG A 7 3.14 -9.49 17.27
CA ARG A 7 1.67 -9.53 17.30
C ARG A 7 1.07 -8.32 18.02
N VAL A 8 1.72 -7.85 19.09
CA VAL A 8 1.27 -6.70 19.88
C VAL A 8 1.39 -5.41 19.06
N THR A 9 2.52 -5.23 18.38
CA THR A 9 2.75 -4.09 17.48
C THR A 9 1.73 -4.09 16.35
N LEU A 10 1.53 -5.22 15.68
CA LEU A 10 0.56 -5.34 14.60
C LEU A 10 -0.87 -5.01 15.06
N LEU A 11 -1.27 -5.51 16.23
CA LEU A 11 -2.58 -5.21 16.81
C LEU A 11 -2.74 -3.73 17.16
N LYS A 12 -1.67 -3.07 17.63
CA LYS A 12 -1.67 -1.63 17.91
C LYS A 12 -1.90 -0.84 16.63
N GLU A 13 -1.15 -1.15 15.57
CA GLU A 13 -1.30 -0.50 14.27
C GLU A 13 -2.69 -0.74 13.66
N LEU A 14 -3.20 -1.98 13.69
CA LEU A 14 -4.54 -2.30 13.20
C LEU A 14 -5.64 -1.56 13.95
N LYS A 15 -5.50 -1.35 15.27
CA LYS A 15 -6.43 -0.52 16.03
C LYS A 15 -6.38 0.95 15.61
N THR A 16 -5.19 1.49 15.37
CA THR A 16 -5.02 2.86 14.84
C THR A 16 -5.70 3.00 13.47
N LEU A 17 -5.50 2.02 12.58
CA LEU A 17 -6.14 2.01 11.26
C LEU A 17 -7.67 1.90 11.36
N ALA A 18 -8.17 1.10 12.29
CA ALA A 18 -9.60 0.99 12.55
C ALA A 18 -10.20 2.28 13.10
N ALA A 19 -9.52 2.96 14.02
CA ALA A 19 -9.95 4.25 14.57
C ALA A 19 -10.02 5.34 13.48
N LYS A 20 -9.18 5.26 12.45
CA LYS A 20 -9.20 6.16 11.30
C LYS A 20 -10.16 5.73 10.17
N GLY A 21 -10.87 4.61 10.32
CA GLY A 21 -11.83 4.11 9.33
C GLY A 21 -11.23 3.32 8.17
N TYR A 22 -9.92 3.06 8.16
CA TYR A 22 -9.26 2.31 7.08
C TYR A 22 -9.46 0.79 7.19
N VAL A 23 -9.79 0.32 8.38
CA VAL A 23 -9.97 -1.11 8.67
C VAL A 23 -11.24 -1.33 9.50
N LYS A 24 -12.15 -2.16 9.01
CA LYS A 24 -13.28 -2.67 9.78
C LYS A 24 -12.83 -3.85 10.64
N VAL A 25 -13.30 -3.88 11.88
CA VAL A 25 -13.05 -4.98 12.81
C VAL A 25 -14.36 -5.72 13.04
N GLU A 26 -14.37 -7.00 12.68
CA GLU A 26 -15.52 -7.89 12.83
C GLU A 26 -15.13 -9.08 13.72
N ASN A 27 -16.10 -9.65 14.44
CA ASN A 27 -15.86 -10.93 15.11
C ASN A 27 -16.07 -12.07 14.11
N ASP A 28 -15.23 -13.10 14.21
CA ASP A 28 -15.41 -14.30 13.42
C ASP A 28 -16.72 -15.01 13.85
N PRO A 29 -17.67 -15.22 12.93
CA PRO A 29 -18.95 -15.86 13.25
C PRO A 29 -18.79 -17.31 13.73
N LYS A 30 -17.68 -17.98 13.39
CA LYS A 30 -17.38 -19.37 13.80
C LYS A 30 -16.57 -19.43 15.10
N HIS A 31 -15.83 -18.37 15.44
CA HIS A 31 -14.96 -18.33 16.61
C HIS A 31 -15.03 -16.97 17.30
N LYS A 32 -15.86 -16.83 18.34
CA LYS A 32 -16.12 -15.56 19.05
C LYS A 32 -14.86 -14.84 19.60
N GLN A 33 -13.74 -15.54 19.78
CA GLN A 33 -12.47 -14.96 20.24
C GLN A 33 -11.58 -14.44 19.10
N ARG A 34 -11.88 -14.79 17.84
CA ARG A 34 -11.12 -14.33 16.68
C ARG A 34 -11.71 -13.04 16.14
N LYS A 35 -10.81 -12.09 15.83
CA LYS A 35 -11.15 -10.83 15.18
C LYS A 35 -10.69 -10.87 13.73
N LEU A 36 -11.56 -10.47 12.84
CA LEU A 36 -11.31 -10.29 11.41
C LEU A 36 -11.12 -8.80 11.15
N PHE A 37 -10.05 -8.47 10.42
CA PHE A 37 -9.72 -7.11 10.02
C PHE A 37 -9.92 -7.02 8.51
N ARG A 38 -10.82 -6.16 8.06
CA ARG A 38 -11.12 -5.95 6.64
C ARG A 38 -10.76 -4.54 6.23
N LEU A 39 -9.99 -4.40 5.17
CA LEU A 39 -9.75 -3.09 4.55
C LEU A 39 -11.09 -2.49 4.11
N CYS A 40 -11.24 -1.18 4.27
CA CYS A 40 -12.34 -0.46 3.65
C CYS A 40 -12.20 -0.48 2.11
N GLU A 41 -13.32 -0.42 1.41
CA GLU A 41 -13.34 -0.56 -0.05
C GLU A 41 -12.54 0.52 -0.77
N GLU A 42 -12.57 1.76 -0.27
CA GLU A 42 -11.84 2.88 -0.87
C GLU A 42 -10.33 2.62 -0.87
N LEU A 43 -9.77 2.27 0.30
CA LEU A 43 -8.35 1.96 0.41
C LEU A 43 -8.00 0.68 -0.36
N HIS A 44 -8.90 -0.30 -0.41
CA HIS A 44 -8.71 -1.50 -1.22
C HIS A 44 -8.60 -1.15 -2.72
N ARG A 45 -9.48 -0.31 -3.25
CA ARG A 45 -9.44 0.15 -4.64
C ARG A 45 -8.14 0.90 -4.94
N VAL A 46 -7.72 1.82 -4.06
CA VAL A 46 -6.44 2.52 -4.18
C VAL A 46 -5.27 1.53 -4.23
N ILE A 47 -5.28 0.51 -3.37
CA ILE A 47 -4.22 -0.50 -3.35
C ILE A 47 -4.16 -1.30 -4.66
N GLU A 48 -5.30 -1.71 -5.20
CA GLU A 48 -5.40 -2.46 -6.45
C GLU A 48 -4.99 -1.63 -7.67
N ASP A 49 -5.43 -0.38 -7.74
CA ASP A 49 -5.02 0.56 -8.79
C ASP A 49 -3.49 0.70 -8.84
N LEU A 50 -2.86 0.84 -7.67
CA LEU A 50 -1.40 0.93 -7.54
C LEU A 50 -0.69 -0.35 -7.98
N LYS A 51 -1.22 -1.53 -7.63
CA LYS A 51 -0.63 -2.83 -8.02
C LYS A 51 -0.56 -3.00 -9.54
N SER A 52 -1.63 -2.60 -10.24
CA SER A 52 -1.72 -2.73 -11.70
C SER A 52 -0.58 -2.00 -12.42
N ILE A 53 -0.24 -0.81 -11.94
CA ILE A 53 0.79 0.04 -12.54
C ILE A 53 2.19 -0.30 -12.05
N GLU A 54 2.33 -0.70 -10.78
CA GLU A 54 3.59 -1.24 -10.26
C GLU A 54 4.09 -2.43 -11.09
N GLN A 55 3.20 -3.32 -11.50
CA GLN A 55 3.58 -4.48 -12.31
C GLN A 55 4.17 -4.06 -13.67
N LYS A 56 3.50 -3.12 -14.37
CA LYS A 56 3.97 -2.63 -15.68
C LYS A 56 5.36 -1.99 -15.61
N VAL A 57 5.65 -1.29 -14.52
CA VAL A 57 6.93 -0.61 -14.31
C VAL A 57 8.03 -1.58 -13.91
N LEU A 58 7.72 -2.60 -13.12
CA LEU A 58 8.69 -3.63 -12.77
C LEU A 58 9.17 -4.44 -13.98
N ASP A 59 8.33 -4.54 -15.02
CA ASP A 59 8.64 -5.25 -16.26
C ASP A 59 9.51 -4.40 -17.20
N ASN A 60 9.24 -3.10 -17.30
CA ASN A 60 10.04 -2.18 -18.10
C ASN A 60 10.17 -0.76 -17.49
N PRO A 61 11.08 -0.57 -16.51
CA PRO A 61 11.09 0.62 -15.67
C PRO A 61 11.54 1.91 -16.37
N ILE A 62 12.39 1.81 -17.41
CA ILE A 62 12.87 3.00 -18.15
C ILE A 62 11.75 3.59 -19.02
N HIS A 63 11.00 2.74 -19.73
CA HIS A 63 9.99 3.19 -20.68
C HIS A 63 8.69 3.67 -20.01
N HIS A 64 8.45 3.29 -18.75
CA HIS A 64 7.22 3.62 -18.04
C HIS A 64 7.41 4.56 -16.84
N LEU A 65 8.62 5.11 -16.63
CA LEU A 65 8.88 5.98 -15.48
C LEU A 65 8.00 7.24 -15.47
N SER A 66 7.81 7.87 -16.64
CA SER A 66 6.98 9.07 -16.78
C SER A 66 5.51 8.76 -16.49
N ASP A 67 4.97 7.69 -17.08
CA ASP A 67 3.59 7.25 -16.85
C ASP A 67 3.36 6.88 -15.38
N PHE A 68 4.35 6.26 -14.75
CA PHE A 68 4.33 5.89 -13.34
C PHE A 68 4.25 7.12 -12.43
N LEU A 69 5.14 8.10 -12.63
CA LEU A 69 5.16 9.32 -11.84
C LEU A 69 3.86 10.12 -12.01
N LEU A 70 3.36 10.21 -13.25
CA LEU A 70 2.09 10.87 -13.54
C LEU A 70 0.93 10.19 -12.82
N PHE A 71 0.84 8.86 -12.89
CA PHE A 71 -0.21 8.12 -12.20
C PHE A 71 -0.21 8.34 -10.69
N TYR A 72 0.97 8.27 -10.05
CA TYR A 72 1.09 8.51 -8.62
C TYR A 72 0.70 9.95 -8.25
N TYR A 73 1.08 10.93 -9.07
CA TYR A 73 0.69 12.33 -8.90
C TYR A 73 -0.83 12.49 -8.99
N GLU A 74 -1.47 11.94 -10.02
CA GLU A 74 -2.93 12.00 -10.20
C GLU A 74 -3.67 11.35 -9.03
N LYS A 75 -3.22 10.16 -8.59
CA LYS A 75 -3.81 9.50 -7.41
C LYS A 75 -3.67 10.33 -6.14
N ILE A 76 -2.50 10.91 -5.87
CA ILE A 76 -2.30 11.78 -4.70
C ILE A 76 -3.19 13.01 -4.77
N ARG A 77 -3.37 13.60 -5.97
CA ARG A 77 -4.22 14.77 -6.18
C ARG A 77 -5.69 14.47 -5.90
N ASP A 78 -6.17 13.31 -6.32
CA ASP A 78 -7.58 12.94 -6.20
C ASP A 78 -7.97 12.45 -4.79
N LEU A 79 -6.98 12.05 -3.99
CA LEU A 79 -7.18 11.66 -2.60
C LEU A 79 -7.48 12.87 -1.71
N LYS A 80 -8.44 12.71 -0.80
CA LYS A 80 -8.82 13.76 0.15
C LYS A 80 -8.02 13.70 1.44
N ASP A 81 -7.76 12.50 1.94
CA ASP A 81 -7.16 12.29 3.24
C ASP A 81 -5.62 12.21 3.18
N GLU A 82 -4.96 12.89 4.11
CA GLU A 82 -3.49 12.99 4.10
C GLU A 82 -2.80 11.65 4.39
N TRP A 83 -3.44 10.77 5.15
CA TRP A 83 -2.86 9.49 5.52
C TRP A 83 -2.77 8.53 4.33
N THR A 84 -3.80 8.46 3.48
CA THR A 84 -3.74 7.70 2.22
C THR A 84 -2.75 8.34 1.26
N LYS A 85 -2.66 9.67 1.19
CA LYS A 85 -1.62 10.34 0.40
C LYS A 85 -0.22 9.93 0.86
N ASP A 86 0.05 9.94 2.15
CA ASP A 86 1.32 9.52 2.72
C ASP A 86 1.62 8.05 2.42
N PHE A 87 0.60 7.18 2.48
CA PHE A 87 0.73 5.79 2.06
C PHE A 87 1.13 5.66 0.59
N VAL A 88 0.49 6.43 -0.30
CA VAL A 88 0.82 6.44 -1.73
C VAL A 88 2.23 6.99 -1.98
N ARG A 89 2.64 8.07 -1.30
CA ARG A 89 4.01 8.60 -1.37
C ARG A 89 5.05 7.60 -0.89
N TYR A 90 4.79 6.91 0.22
CA TYR A 90 5.65 5.84 0.73
C TYR A 90 5.81 4.73 -0.32
N ARG A 91 4.71 4.34 -0.95
CA ARG A 91 4.68 3.28 -1.94
C ARG A 91 5.47 3.66 -3.21
N LEU A 92 5.29 4.90 -3.69
CA LEU A 92 6.07 5.48 -4.78
C LEU A 92 7.57 5.34 -4.51
N ARG A 93 8.01 5.84 -3.35
CA ARG A 93 9.43 5.81 -2.96
C ARG A 93 9.97 4.38 -2.95
N ARG A 94 9.26 3.46 -2.29
CA ARG A 94 9.64 2.04 -2.20
C ARG A 94 9.80 1.42 -3.59
N ASP A 95 8.91 1.73 -4.52
CA ASP A 95 8.91 1.10 -5.83
C ASP A 95 9.94 1.74 -6.77
N LEU A 96 10.23 3.04 -6.62
CA LEU A 96 11.41 3.67 -7.23
C LEU A 96 12.71 3.05 -6.71
N ASP A 97 12.86 2.85 -5.39
CA ASP A 97 14.04 2.21 -4.80
C ASP A 97 14.27 0.80 -5.39
N LYS A 98 13.21 0.02 -5.57
CA LYS A 98 13.29 -1.31 -6.21
C LYS A 98 13.64 -1.23 -7.69
N ALA A 99 13.08 -0.26 -8.41
CA ALA A 99 13.38 -0.07 -9.83
C ALA A 99 14.86 0.29 -10.02
N LEU A 100 15.42 1.16 -9.17
CA LEU A 100 16.83 1.51 -9.15
C LEU A 100 17.73 0.29 -8.88
N GLN A 101 17.44 -0.49 -7.84
CA GLN A 101 18.19 -1.72 -7.54
C GLN A 101 18.21 -2.70 -8.73
N LYS A 102 17.07 -2.89 -9.40
CA LYS A 102 16.99 -3.74 -10.61
C LYS A 102 17.80 -3.20 -11.78
N MET A 103 17.92 -1.88 -11.92
CA MET A 103 18.74 -1.28 -12.98
C MET A 103 20.23 -1.48 -12.66
N GLU A 104 20.64 -1.32 -11.41
CA GLU A 104 22.00 -1.58 -10.94
C GLU A 104 22.42 -3.04 -11.13
N GLU A 105 21.52 -4.00 -10.90
CA GLU A 105 21.78 -5.45 -11.12
C GLU A 105 21.95 -5.83 -12.61
N ARG A 106 21.56 -4.97 -13.55
CA ARG A 106 21.63 -5.22 -15.01
C ARG A 106 22.85 -4.58 -15.68
N LEU A 107 23.64 -3.79 -14.95
CA LEU A 107 24.89 -3.16 -15.40
C LEU A 107 26.10 -3.98 -14.98
#